data_AF-A0A831PUN6-F1
#
_entry.id   AF-A0A831PUN6-F1
#
_cell.length_a   1.000
_cell.length_b   1.000
_cell.length_c   1.000
_cell.angle_alpha   90.00
_cell.angle_beta   90.00
_cell.angle_gamma   90.00
#
_symmetry.space_group_name_H-M   'P 1'
#
loop_
_entity.id
_entity.type
_entity.pdbx_description
1 polymer ?
#
loop_
_entity_poly.entity_id
_entity_poly.type
_entity_poly.pdbx_seq_one_letter_code
_entity_poly.pdbx_strand_id
1 'polypeptide(L)'
;MNVSARLSALVAGAALVAAACASNPALKRLDPKSRDFISQVRYTITKEERQAFLALAPEAREDFIEDFWERRDPTPGTPENEYRTEYYNRITRSNRLFSGGGSPGWLQDRGRVYITLGPPDNRITYPRGITFYGLPTEIWWYGLYSIVFIDEYWNDNYRIAPESAGQIAVITQAQTEWNRPQEDMPPPGEKPYASVLAGLEIAIEVEDAEKARFSLLIPYENIWLKSAGDSYQATLEVTMTVAGEDGAEVWEFSRSYPLDIPAGRLKEVLDQDFEAEAVAPLKPGSYALSVVVTNTNDGSKAALERAFKI
;
A
#
# COMPACT_ATOMS: atom_id res chain seq x y z
N MET A 1 64.84 15.30 34.32
CA MET A 1 64.02 15.69 35.50
C MET A 1 63.96 17.21 35.55
N ASN A 2 62.82 17.80 35.19
CA ASN A 2 62.25 18.99 35.82
C ASN A 2 60.81 19.16 35.34
N VAL A 3 59.97 19.56 36.29
CA VAL A 3 58.52 19.31 36.36
C VAL A 3 57.75 20.62 36.07
N SER A 4 56.64 20.45 35.34
CA SER A 4 55.37 21.22 35.32
C SER A 4 55.33 22.75 35.41
N ALA A 5 54.60 23.35 34.46
CA ALA A 5 53.42 24.16 34.77
C ALA A 5 52.44 24.20 33.58
N ARG A 6 51.16 23.93 33.87
CA ARG A 6 50.02 23.93 32.95
C ARG A 6 49.58 25.36 32.65
N LEU A 7 49.10 25.64 31.43
CA LEU A 7 48.05 26.63 31.23
C LEU A 7 47.07 26.13 30.16
N SER A 8 45.80 26.12 30.55
CA SER A 8 44.63 25.72 29.78
C SER A 8 44.38 26.67 28.59
N ALA A 9 44.06 26.12 27.43
CA ALA A 9 43.31 26.82 26.40
C ALA A 9 42.12 25.96 25.99
N LEU A 10 40.93 26.50 26.28
CA LEU A 10 39.63 25.97 25.96
C LEU A 10 39.23 26.48 24.56
N VAL A 11 38.35 25.71 23.90
CA VAL A 11 37.36 26.13 22.88
C VAL A 11 37.66 25.84 21.38
N ALA A 12 36.62 25.23 20.79
CA ALA A 12 36.20 25.20 19.39
C ALA A 12 36.91 24.24 18.43
N GLY A 13 36.34 23.03 18.35
CA GLY A 13 36.41 22.17 17.16
C GLY A 13 35.09 21.44 16.93
N ALA A 14 33.96 22.12 17.14
CA ALA A 14 32.65 21.64 16.72
C ALA A 14 32.28 22.30 15.39
N ALA A 15 31.60 21.53 14.55
CA ALA A 15 30.93 21.89 13.30
C ALA A 15 31.81 21.98 12.04
N LEU A 16 31.71 20.93 11.22
CA LEU A 16 31.37 21.06 9.81
C LEU A 16 30.80 19.72 9.29
N VAL A 17 29.67 19.29 9.85
CA VAL A 17 28.72 18.48 9.06
C VAL A 17 27.84 19.48 8.35
N ALA A 18 28.36 20.04 7.26
CA ALA A 18 27.55 20.83 6.34
C ALA A 18 26.56 19.87 5.68
N ALA A 19 25.29 19.99 6.07
CA ALA A 19 24.17 19.40 5.38
C ALA A 19 24.22 19.83 3.90
N ALA A 20 24.60 18.91 3.03
CA ALA A 20 24.48 19.10 1.60
C ALA A 20 22.99 18.99 1.24
N CYS A 21 22.33 20.13 1.09
CA CYS A 21 21.18 20.25 0.19
C CYS A 21 21.68 19.97 -1.23
N ALA A 22 21.80 18.68 -1.58
CA ALA A 22 22.33 18.23 -2.85
C ALA A 22 21.32 18.52 -3.97
N SER A 23 21.36 19.74 -4.53
CA SER A 23 20.82 19.97 -5.86
C SER A 23 21.70 19.20 -6.85
N ASN A 24 21.21 18.05 -7.30
CA ASN A 24 21.96 17.10 -8.11
C ASN A 24 22.41 17.76 -9.44
N PRO A 25 23.71 18.05 -9.66
CA PRO A 25 24.19 18.78 -10.82
C PRO A 25 23.90 18.07 -12.15
N ALA A 26 23.65 16.75 -12.14
CA ALA A 26 23.23 15.99 -13.30
C ALA A 26 21.83 16.41 -13.80
N LEU A 27 20.87 16.71 -12.90
CA LEU A 27 19.52 17.14 -13.30
C LEU A 27 19.52 18.48 -14.03
N LYS A 28 20.44 19.39 -13.67
CA LYS A 28 20.56 20.70 -14.31
C LYS A 28 21.09 20.62 -15.74
N ARG A 29 21.76 19.52 -16.10
CA ARG A 29 22.32 19.26 -17.43
C ARG A 29 21.34 18.57 -18.39
N LEU A 30 20.19 18.14 -17.89
CA LEU A 30 19.14 17.55 -18.72
C LEU A 30 18.46 18.64 -19.56
N ASP A 31 18.18 18.32 -20.82
CA ASP A 31 17.26 19.08 -21.65
C ASP A 31 15.85 19.08 -21.03
N PRO A 32 14.95 20.02 -21.43
CA PRO A 32 13.63 20.14 -20.84
C PRO A 32 12.79 18.86 -20.89
N LYS A 33 12.84 18.10 -21.99
CA LYS A 33 12.07 16.86 -22.17
C LYS A 33 12.55 15.78 -21.20
N SER A 34 13.86 15.55 -21.14
CA SER A 34 14.45 14.58 -20.21
C SER A 34 14.21 14.93 -18.74
N ARG A 35 14.20 16.22 -18.43
CA ARG A 35 13.93 16.71 -17.07
C ARG A 35 12.48 16.49 -16.68
N ASP A 36 11.55 16.79 -17.59
CA ASP A 36 10.12 16.55 -17.38
C ASP A 36 9.83 15.06 -17.23
N PHE A 37 10.40 14.21 -18.10
CA PHE A 37 10.30 12.75 -18.00
C PHE A 37 10.69 12.25 -16.60
N ILE A 38 11.94 12.52 -16.15
CA ILE A 38 12.42 12.06 -14.83
C ILE A 38 11.59 12.61 -13.68
N SER A 39 11.06 13.82 -13.83
CA SER A 39 10.16 14.40 -12.84
C SER A 39 8.84 13.63 -12.78
N GLN A 40 8.22 13.35 -13.93
CA GLN A 40 6.93 12.68 -14.04
C GLN A 40 6.99 11.21 -13.65
N VAL A 41 8.02 10.45 -14.04
CA VAL A 41 8.13 9.02 -13.72
C VAL A 41 8.70 8.74 -12.33
N ARG A 42 8.82 9.75 -11.47
CA ARG A 42 9.43 9.62 -10.13
C ARG A 42 8.77 8.59 -9.20
N TYR A 43 7.55 8.16 -9.52
CA TYR A 43 6.81 7.16 -8.75
C TYR A 43 6.95 5.74 -9.29
N THR A 44 7.59 5.56 -10.44
CA THR A 44 7.74 4.24 -11.12
C THR A 44 9.16 3.97 -11.59
N ILE A 45 10.04 4.99 -11.59
CA ILE A 45 11.46 4.81 -11.89
C ILE A 45 12.21 4.33 -10.66
N THR A 46 12.97 3.24 -10.81
CA THR A 46 13.86 2.75 -9.75
C THR A 46 15.04 3.69 -9.55
N LYS A 47 15.74 3.53 -8.42
CA LYS A 47 16.94 4.30 -8.13
C LYS A 47 18.03 4.03 -9.18
N GLU A 48 18.17 2.78 -9.60
CA GLU A 48 19.16 2.28 -10.54
C GLU A 48 18.86 2.82 -11.95
N GLU A 49 17.63 2.69 -12.44
CA GLU A 49 17.18 3.26 -13.72
C GLU A 49 17.38 4.77 -13.76
N ARG A 50 17.04 5.47 -12.67
CA ARG A 50 17.21 6.92 -12.58
C ARG A 50 18.69 7.31 -12.66
N GLN A 51 19.59 6.58 -12.01
CA GLN A 51 21.03 6.85 -12.11
C GLN A 51 21.56 6.55 -13.52
N ALA A 52 21.12 5.44 -14.12
CA ALA A 52 21.47 5.09 -15.49
C ALA A 52 21.05 6.21 -16.46
N PHE A 53 19.80 6.66 -16.40
CA PHE A 53 19.29 7.74 -17.25
C PHE A 53 20.08 9.04 -17.11
N LEU A 54 20.44 9.42 -15.88
CA LEU A 54 21.22 10.64 -15.64
C LEU A 54 22.66 10.56 -16.17
N ALA A 55 23.19 9.35 -16.36
CA ALA A 55 24.51 9.12 -16.93
C ALA A 55 24.50 9.06 -18.47
N LEU A 56 23.33 8.90 -19.10
CA LEU A 56 23.20 8.80 -20.56
C LEU A 56 23.55 10.12 -21.26
N ALA A 57 24.22 9.97 -22.41
CA ALA A 57 24.37 11.01 -23.41
C ALA A 57 22.98 11.40 -23.96
N PRO A 58 22.77 12.68 -24.35
CA PRO A 58 21.46 13.15 -24.83
C PRO A 58 20.83 12.29 -25.92
N GLU A 59 21.65 11.75 -26.82
CA GLU A 59 21.23 10.97 -27.98
C GLU A 59 20.64 9.61 -27.59
N ALA A 60 21.09 9.04 -26.46
CA ALA A 60 20.65 7.73 -25.97
C ALA A 60 19.43 7.81 -25.02
N ARG A 61 18.92 9.02 -24.74
CA ARG A 61 17.83 9.20 -23.77
C ARG A 61 16.47 8.85 -24.34
N GLU A 62 16.25 9.03 -25.64
CA GLU A 62 14.98 8.68 -26.26
C GLU A 62 14.76 7.18 -26.22
N ASP A 63 15.76 6.41 -26.68
CA ASP A 63 15.76 4.95 -26.63
C ASP A 63 15.50 4.44 -25.20
N PHE A 64 16.12 5.06 -24.19
CA PHE A 64 15.83 4.71 -22.80
C PHE A 64 14.36 4.95 -22.41
N ILE A 65 13.76 6.06 -22.83
CA ILE A 65 12.36 6.39 -22.51
C ILE A 65 11.43 5.38 -23.19
N GLU A 66 11.70 5.03 -24.44
CA GLU A 66 10.93 4.01 -25.18
C GLU A 66 11.04 2.65 -24.46
N ASP A 67 12.25 2.16 -24.22
CA ASP A 67 12.46 0.90 -23.51
C ASP A 67 11.86 0.90 -22.10
N PHE A 68 11.91 2.04 -21.39
CA PHE A 68 11.37 2.17 -20.04
C PHE A 68 9.87 1.85 -19.99
N TRP A 69 9.14 2.32 -21.01
CA TRP A 69 7.70 2.06 -21.13
C TRP A 69 7.42 0.69 -21.74
N GLU A 70 8.16 0.25 -22.75
CA GLU A 70 8.00 -1.07 -23.37
C GLU A 70 8.12 -2.20 -22.35
N ARG A 71 9.11 -2.12 -21.45
CA ARG A 71 9.29 -3.11 -20.36
C ARG A 71 8.16 -3.15 -19.34
N ARG A 72 7.28 -2.14 -19.35
CA ARG A 72 6.12 -1.99 -18.46
C ARG A 72 4.80 -2.06 -19.23
N ASP A 73 4.83 -2.46 -20.50
CA ASP A 73 3.64 -2.70 -21.29
C ASP A 73 3.00 -4.03 -20.88
N PRO A 74 1.77 -4.04 -20.33
CA PRO A 74 1.11 -5.28 -19.97
C PRO A 74 0.60 -6.04 -21.21
N THR A 75 0.48 -5.38 -22.36
CA THR A 75 -0.14 -5.90 -23.58
C THR A 75 0.69 -5.56 -24.82
N PRO A 76 1.95 -6.02 -24.93
CA PRO A 76 2.87 -5.65 -26.02
C PRO A 76 2.41 -6.07 -27.43
N GLY A 77 1.34 -6.87 -27.53
CA GLY A 77 0.68 -7.19 -28.80
C GLY A 77 -0.28 -6.10 -29.31
N THR A 78 -0.58 -5.07 -28.51
CA THR A 78 -1.37 -3.89 -28.91
C THR A 78 -0.43 -2.75 -29.30
N PRO A 79 -0.86 -1.84 -30.19
CA PRO A 79 -0.06 -0.68 -30.57
C PRO A 79 0.02 0.41 -29.49
N GLU A 80 -0.79 0.31 -28.44
CA GLU A 80 -0.86 1.31 -27.37
C GLU A 80 -0.40 0.68 -26.05
N ASN A 81 0.47 1.38 -25.32
CA ASN A 81 0.85 0.96 -23.97
C ASN A 81 -0.18 1.50 -22.97
N GLU A 82 -1.08 0.64 -22.51
CA GLU A 82 -2.19 1.00 -21.63
C GLU A 82 -1.69 1.47 -20.25
N TYR A 83 -0.57 0.90 -19.78
CA TYR A 83 0.05 1.30 -18.52
C TYR A 83 0.57 2.73 -18.54
N ARG A 84 1.34 3.08 -19.58
CA ARG A 84 1.85 4.44 -19.82
C ARG A 84 0.68 5.42 -19.88
N THR A 85 -0.37 5.05 -20.60
CA THR A 85 -1.57 5.87 -20.77
C THR A 85 -2.26 6.14 -19.43
N GLU A 86 -2.51 5.09 -18.64
CA GLU A 86 -3.14 5.22 -17.33
C GLU A 86 -2.28 6.01 -16.33
N TYR A 87 -0.95 5.80 -16.34
CA TYR A 87 -0.03 6.56 -15.49
C TYR A 87 -0.14 8.07 -15.73
N TYR A 88 -0.11 8.50 -16.99
CA TYR A 88 -0.26 9.92 -17.35
C TYR A 88 -1.69 10.45 -17.11
N ASN A 89 -2.71 9.60 -17.25
CA ASN A 89 -4.08 9.94 -16.88
C ASN A 89 -4.17 10.21 -15.37
N ARG A 90 -3.53 9.41 -14.52
CA ARG A 90 -3.50 9.62 -13.07
C ARG A 90 -2.75 10.89 -12.67
N ILE A 91 -1.66 11.26 -13.36
CA ILE A 91 -1.01 12.57 -13.17
C ILE A 91 -1.99 13.70 -13.50
N THR A 92 -2.65 13.62 -14.64
CA THR A 92 -3.61 14.62 -15.10
C THR A 92 -4.78 14.75 -14.13
N ARG A 93 -5.29 13.62 -13.64
CA ARG A 93 -6.40 13.57 -12.70
C ARG A 93 -5.99 14.11 -11.34
N SER A 94 -4.79 13.78 -10.86
CA SER A 94 -4.25 14.30 -9.60
C SER A 94 -4.15 15.82 -9.62
N ASN A 95 -3.71 16.41 -10.74
CA ASN A 95 -3.67 17.86 -10.88
C ASN A 95 -5.04 18.53 -10.86
N ARG A 96 -6.06 17.84 -11.37
CA ARG A 96 -7.45 18.34 -11.34
C ARG A 96 -8.08 18.20 -9.96
N LEU A 97 -7.81 17.10 -9.25
CA LEU A 97 -8.43 16.79 -7.96
C LEU A 97 -7.76 17.51 -6.78
N PHE A 98 -6.45 17.73 -6.85
CA PHE A 98 -5.63 18.24 -5.74
C PHE A 98 -4.93 19.54 -6.14
N SER A 99 -5.70 20.54 -6.54
CA SER A 99 -5.15 21.79 -7.10
C SER A 99 -4.79 22.85 -6.06
N GLY A 100 -5.15 22.69 -4.78
CA GLY A 100 -4.80 23.63 -3.72
C GLY A 100 -3.36 23.51 -3.23
N GLY A 101 -2.99 24.18 -2.14
CA GLY A 101 -1.68 23.98 -1.49
C GLY A 101 -0.44 24.54 -2.23
N GLY A 102 -0.61 25.27 -3.33
CA GLY A 102 0.47 26.00 -4.01
C GLY A 102 1.48 25.15 -4.80
N SER A 103 1.28 23.82 -4.85
CA SER A 103 2.07 22.90 -5.66
C SER A 103 1.17 22.08 -6.58
N PRO A 104 1.64 21.64 -7.77
CA PRO A 104 0.86 20.75 -8.63
C PRO A 104 0.36 19.52 -7.87
N GLY A 105 -0.91 19.14 -8.07
CA GLY A 105 -1.54 18.06 -7.32
C GLY A 105 -0.80 16.73 -7.39
N TRP A 106 -0.18 16.42 -8.54
CA TRP A 106 0.64 15.23 -8.72
C TRP A 106 1.90 15.17 -7.82
N LEU A 107 2.33 16.30 -7.25
CA LEU A 107 3.46 16.40 -6.30
C LEU A 107 3.02 16.39 -4.83
N GLN A 108 1.74 16.52 -4.55
CA GLN A 108 1.20 16.46 -3.19
C GLN A 108 1.03 15.02 -2.73
N ASP A 109 0.88 14.81 -1.43
CA ASP A 109 0.76 13.47 -0.86
C ASP A 109 -0.49 12.75 -1.40
N ARG A 110 -1.65 13.44 -1.49
CA ARG A 110 -2.86 12.88 -2.12
C ARG A 110 -2.61 12.44 -3.56
N GLY A 111 -1.92 13.26 -4.36
CA GLY A 111 -1.60 12.92 -5.76
C GLY A 111 -0.59 11.79 -5.88
N ARG A 112 0.43 11.74 -5.02
CA ARG A 112 1.37 10.63 -4.93
C ARG A 112 0.63 9.31 -4.69
N VAL A 113 -0.27 9.28 -3.71
CA VAL A 113 -1.06 8.08 -3.38
C VAL A 113 -1.99 7.72 -4.55
N TYR A 114 -2.68 8.69 -5.13
CA TYR A 114 -3.57 8.47 -6.27
C TYR A 114 -2.86 7.92 -7.51
N ILE A 115 -1.63 8.38 -7.79
CA ILE A 115 -0.83 7.87 -8.93
C ILE A 115 -0.36 6.45 -8.64
N THR A 116 0.16 6.21 -7.42
CA THR A 116 0.78 4.93 -7.05
C THR A 116 -0.25 3.82 -6.88
N LEU A 117 -1.32 4.07 -6.13
CA LEU A 117 -2.35 3.05 -5.87
C LEU A 117 -3.43 3.12 -6.94
N GLY A 118 -3.90 4.33 -7.24
CA GLY A 118 -5.07 4.57 -8.09
C GLY A 118 -6.14 5.31 -7.30
N PRO A 119 -7.36 5.42 -7.86
CA PRO A 119 -8.50 5.92 -7.09
C PRO A 119 -8.75 5.02 -5.87
N PRO A 120 -9.06 5.61 -4.69
CA PRO A 120 -9.51 4.82 -3.55
C PRO A 120 -10.88 4.21 -3.81
N ASP A 121 -11.18 3.09 -3.15
CA ASP A 121 -12.49 2.45 -3.19
C ASP A 121 -13.55 3.35 -2.55
N ASN A 122 -13.19 3.99 -1.44
CA ASN A 122 -14.02 4.97 -0.78
C ASN A 122 -13.18 6.18 -0.32
N ARG A 123 -13.76 7.38 -0.45
CA ARG A 123 -13.13 8.63 -0.03
C ARG A 123 -14.10 9.40 0.85
N ILE A 124 -13.76 9.55 2.11
CA ILE A 124 -14.52 10.35 3.08
C ILE A 124 -13.77 11.67 3.29
N THR A 125 -14.49 12.79 3.25
CA THR A 125 -13.92 14.13 3.42
C THR A 125 -14.60 14.83 4.58
N TYR A 126 -13.79 15.37 5.49
CA TYR A 126 -14.20 16.18 6.63
C TYR A 126 -13.55 17.57 6.50
N PRO A 127 -14.16 18.52 5.76
CA PRO A 127 -13.56 19.83 5.50
C PRO A 127 -13.33 20.69 6.75
N ARG A 128 -13.99 20.36 7.87
CA ARG A 128 -13.82 21.03 9.17
C ARG A 128 -13.38 20.08 10.28
N GLY A 129 -12.76 18.97 9.88
CA GLY A 129 -12.32 17.90 10.77
C GLY A 129 -13.43 16.95 11.23
N ILE A 130 -12.98 15.80 11.75
CA ILE A 130 -13.85 14.73 12.26
C ILE A 130 -14.53 15.18 13.55
N THR A 131 -13.81 15.91 14.40
CA THR A 131 -14.31 16.49 15.64
C THR A 131 -14.48 18.00 15.49
N PHE A 132 -15.20 18.63 16.43
CA PHE A 132 -15.44 20.08 16.41
C PHE A 132 -14.15 20.93 16.42
N TYR A 133 -13.07 20.41 17.01
CA TYR A 133 -11.74 21.05 17.03
C TYR A 133 -10.73 20.38 16.08
N GLY A 134 -11.22 19.51 15.19
CA GLY A 134 -10.39 18.79 14.24
C GLY A 134 -9.90 19.67 13.09
N LEU A 135 -8.77 19.29 12.52
CA LEU A 135 -8.24 19.85 11.28
C LEU A 135 -8.95 19.20 10.08
N PRO A 136 -9.02 19.85 8.90
CA PRO A 136 -9.60 19.24 7.71
C PRO A 136 -8.93 17.88 7.44
N THR A 137 -9.74 16.84 7.28
CA THR A 137 -9.28 15.46 7.16
C THR A 137 -9.90 14.79 5.94
N GLU A 138 -9.12 14.01 5.22
CA GLU A 138 -9.61 13.05 4.25
C GLU A 138 -9.19 11.65 4.64
N ILE A 139 -10.08 10.68 4.50
CA ILE A 139 -9.81 9.27 4.74
C ILE A 139 -10.07 8.53 3.44
N TRP A 140 -9.01 7.93 2.90
CA TRP A 140 -9.07 7.15 1.66
C TRP A 140 -8.92 5.68 2.00
N TRP A 141 -9.85 4.88 1.51
CA TRP A 141 -9.91 3.44 1.74
C TRP A 141 -9.42 2.71 0.50
N TYR A 142 -8.50 1.77 0.70
CA TYR A 142 -7.98 0.87 -0.32
C TYR A 142 -8.10 -0.56 0.22
N GLY A 143 -9.17 -1.25 -0.14
CA GLY A 143 -9.57 -2.48 0.54
C GLY A 143 -9.73 -2.25 2.04
N LEU A 144 -8.82 -2.85 2.82
CA LEU A 144 -8.97 -3.00 4.27
C LEU A 144 -8.07 -2.06 5.08
N TYR A 145 -7.23 -1.28 4.42
CA TYR A 145 -6.46 -0.23 5.07
C TYR A 145 -6.94 1.15 4.63
N SER A 146 -6.73 2.12 5.52
CA SER A 146 -6.99 3.53 5.22
C SER A 146 -5.71 4.34 5.21
N ILE A 147 -5.71 5.37 4.38
CA ILE A 147 -4.70 6.43 4.40
C ILE A 147 -5.43 7.70 4.81
N VAL A 148 -5.00 8.26 5.94
CA VAL A 148 -5.54 9.49 6.48
C VAL A 148 -4.67 10.64 5.99
N PHE A 149 -5.32 11.69 5.49
CA PHE A 149 -4.66 12.93 5.13
C PHE A 149 -5.22 14.08 5.94
N ILE A 150 -4.33 14.96 6.42
CA ILE A 150 -4.67 16.12 7.25
C ILE A 150 -4.12 17.38 6.60
N ASP A 151 -4.96 18.41 6.47
CA ASP A 151 -4.53 19.76 6.11
C ASP A 151 -4.24 20.56 7.38
N GLU A 152 -3.00 20.50 7.86
CA GLU A 152 -2.58 21.18 9.09
C GLU A 152 -2.64 22.71 9.00
N TYR A 153 -2.58 23.25 7.78
CA TYR A 153 -2.39 24.68 7.55
C TYR A 153 -3.60 25.36 6.90
N TRP A 154 -4.71 24.63 6.70
CA TRP A 154 -5.93 25.15 6.09
C TRP A 154 -5.71 25.76 4.70
N ASN A 155 -4.79 25.20 3.93
CA ASN A 155 -4.40 25.70 2.62
C ASN A 155 -4.63 24.67 1.50
N ASP A 156 -5.41 23.62 1.78
CA ASP A 156 -5.70 22.49 0.90
C ASP A 156 -4.44 21.67 0.54
N ASN A 157 -3.35 21.80 1.31
CA ASN A 157 -2.18 20.94 1.23
C ASN A 157 -2.29 19.79 2.25
N TYR A 158 -3.11 18.81 1.92
CA TYR A 158 -3.30 17.61 2.73
C TYR A 158 -2.03 16.74 2.74
N ARG A 159 -1.52 16.45 3.94
CA ARG A 159 -0.36 15.59 4.20
C ARG A 159 -0.79 14.25 4.77
N ILE A 160 -0.06 13.18 4.47
CA ILE A 160 -0.31 11.88 5.09
C ILE A 160 -0.11 12.00 6.61
N ALA A 161 -1.10 11.55 7.37
CA ALA A 161 -1.07 11.60 8.82
C ALA A 161 -0.03 10.58 9.37
N PRO A 162 0.68 10.89 10.47
CA PRO A 162 1.70 10.00 11.03
C PRO A 162 1.20 8.59 11.38
N GLU A 163 -0.04 8.46 11.82
CA GLU A 163 -0.70 7.18 12.11
C GLU A 163 -0.83 6.28 10.88
N SER A 164 -0.79 6.84 9.67
CA SER A 164 -0.78 6.08 8.42
C SER A 164 0.62 5.56 8.05
N ALA A 165 1.65 5.76 8.89
CA ALA A 165 3.03 5.37 8.57
C ALA A 165 3.22 3.87 8.35
N GLY A 166 2.44 3.01 9.02
CA GLY A 166 2.41 1.57 8.74
C GLY A 166 1.91 1.28 7.32
N GLN A 167 0.90 2.01 6.85
CA GLN A 167 0.31 1.91 5.52
C GLN A 167 1.18 2.57 4.44
N ILE A 168 2.15 3.42 4.80
CA ILE A 168 3.20 3.89 3.88
C ILE A 168 4.08 2.73 3.39
N ALA A 169 4.26 1.68 4.19
CA ALA A 169 4.94 0.47 3.75
C ALA A 169 4.17 -0.21 2.61
N VAL A 170 2.83 -0.22 2.66
CA VAL A 170 1.97 -0.74 1.58
C VAL A 170 2.08 0.12 0.32
N ILE A 171 2.09 1.44 0.44
CA ILE A 171 2.37 2.34 -0.71
C ILE A 171 3.74 2.02 -1.31
N THR A 172 4.75 1.79 -0.46
CA THR A 172 6.11 1.49 -0.90
C THR A 172 6.22 0.11 -1.54
N GLN A 173 5.48 -0.88 -1.02
CA GLN A 173 5.40 -2.22 -1.60
C GLN A 173 4.67 -2.21 -2.93
N ALA A 174 3.49 -1.58 -3.01
CA ALA A 174 2.78 -1.37 -4.27
C ALA A 174 3.70 -0.66 -5.28
N GLN A 175 4.37 0.42 -4.88
CA GLN A 175 5.36 1.10 -5.70
C GLN A 175 6.52 0.18 -6.15
N THR A 176 6.89 -0.82 -5.36
CA THR A 176 7.93 -1.81 -5.71
C THR A 176 7.40 -2.89 -6.66
N GLU A 177 6.19 -3.37 -6.45
CA GLU A 177 5.49 -4.32 -7.35
C GLU A 177 5.25 -3.69 -8.73
N TRP A 178 4.90 -2.40 -8.75
CA TRP A 178 4.78 -1.60 -9.98
C TRP A 178 6.10 -1.41 -10.74
N ASN A 179 7.24 -1.68 -10.09
CA ASN A 179 8.56 -1.60 -10.70
C ASN A 179 9.08 -2.97 -11.16
N ARG A 180 8.30 -4.05 -11.00
CA ARG A 180 8.71 -5.38 -11.48
C ARG A 180 8.56 -5.48 -13.01
N PRO A 181 9.47 -6.21 -13.69
CA PRO A 181 9.32 -6.51 -15.11
C PRO A 181 8.04 -7.32 -15.37
N GLN A 182 7.54 -7.24 -16.61
CA GLN A 182 6.25 -7.76 -17.09
C GLN A 182 5.88 -9.18 -16.63
N GLU A 183 6.86 -10.07 -16.44
CA GLU A 183 6.65 -11.45 -15.97
C GLU A 183 5.95 -11.53 -14.59
N ASP A 184 6.01 -10.46 -13.80
CA ASP A 184 5.46 -10.38 -12.44
C ASP A 184 4.24 -9.43 -12.31
N MET A 185 3.73 -8.83 -13.41
CA MET A 185 2.58 -7.93 -13.37
C MET A 185 1.25 -8.66 -13.63
N PRO A 186 0.17 -8.37 -12.88
CA PRO A 186 -1.16 -8.91 -13.18
C PRO A 186 -1.72 -8.30 -14.49
N PRO A 187 -2.46 -9.07 -15.29
CA PRO A 187 -3.01 -8.62 -16.57
C PRO A 187 -4.01 -7.44 -16.47
N PRO A 188 -4.20 -6.66 -17.57
CA PRO A 188 -5.08 -5.49 -17.57
C PRO A 188 -6.52 -5.83 -17.21
N GLY A 189 -7.09 -5.10 -16.24
CA GLY A 189 -8.47 -5.29 -15.77
C GLY A 189 -8.60 -6.18 -14.54
N GLU A 190 -7.53 -6.87 -14.12
CA GLU A 190 -7.43 -7.36 -12.76
C GLU A 190 -7.19 -6.17 -11.84
N LYS A 191 -8.14 -5.92 -10.93
CA LYS A 191 -7.95 -4.94 -9.87
C LYS A 191 -6.76 -5.41 -9.04
N PRO A 192 -5.69 -4.61 -8.86
CA PRO A 192 -4.57 -4.97 -7.99
C PRO A 192 -4.95 -4.97 -6.49
N TYR A 193 -6.25 -4.90 -6.16
CA TYR A 193 -6.78 -4.77 -4.81
C TYR A 193 -7.43 -6.06 -4.34
N ALA A 194 -6.67 -7.15 -4.40
CA ALA A 194 -7.02 -8.40 -3.72
C ALA A 194 -5.85 -8.92 -2.89
N SER A 195 -5.13 -8.02 -2.23
CA SER A 195 -4.27 -8.33 -1.09
C SER A 195 -4.08 -6.98 -0.37
N VAL A 196 -4.32 -6.78 0.92
CA VAL A 196 -4.15 -7.69 2.04
C VAL A 196 -5.06 -7.12 3.16
N LEU A 197 -5.89 -7.96 3.80
CA LEU A 197 -6.15 -7.78 5.25
C LEU A 197 -4.77 -7.96 5.86
N ALA A 198 -4.04 -6.89 6.16
CA ALA A 198 -2.71 -7.01 6.77
C ALA A 198 -2.83 -7.93 7.99
N GLY A 199 -1.90 -8.88 8.13
CA GLY A 199 -1.97 -9.86 9.21
C GLY A 199 -3.09 -10.92 9.09
N LEU A 200 -3.71 -11.12 7.91
CA LEU A 200 -4.49 -12.33 7.68
C LEU A 200 -3.56 -13.54 7.75
N GLU A 201 -3.67 -14.29 8.83
CA GLU A 201 -2.92 -15.50 9.08
C GLU A 201 -3.87 -16.68 9.14
N ILE A 202 -3.39 -17.83 8.67
CA ILE A 202 -4.10 -19.10 8.79
C ILE A 202 -3.16 -20.09 9.47
N ALA A 203 -3.58 -20.65 10.60
CA ALA A 203 -2.95 -21.81 11.20
C ALA A 203 -3.68 -23.07 10.70
N ILE A 204 -2.90 -24.10 10.38
CA ILE A 204 -3.42 -25.41 9.95
C ILE A 204 -2.88 -26.45 10.91
N GLU A 205 -3.77 -27.09 11.66
CA GLU A 205 -3.43 -28.14 12.62
C GLU A 205 -4.06 -29.47 12.19
N VAL A 206 -3.24 -30.51 12.07
CA VAL A 206 -3.72 -31.87 11.79
C VAL A 206 -3.98 -32.56 13.12
N GLU A 207 -5.25 -32.70 13.50
CA GLU A 207 -5.64 -33.27 14.81
C GLU A 207 -5.52 -34.79 14.83
N ASP A 208 -5.98 -35.45 13.76
CA ASP A 208 -5.93 -36.88 13.51
C ASP A 208 -5.67 -37.05 12.02
N ALA A 209 -5.09 -38.17 11.56
CA ALA A 209 -4.75 -38.41 10.14
C ALA A 209 -5.95 -38.38 9.15
N GLU A 210 -7.13 -37.96 9.60
CA GLU A 210 -8.35 -37.77 8.81
C GLU A 210 -9.03 -36.41 9.06
N LYS A 211 -8.39 -35.45 9.75
CA LYS A 211 -8.97 -34.14 10.07
C LYS A 211 -7.92 -33.03 10.10
N ALA A 212 -8.28 -31.87 9.53
CA ALA A 212 -7.54 -30.63 9.69
C ALA A 212 -8.42 -29.54 10.33
N ARG A 213 -7.85 -28.81 11.29
CA ARG A 213 -8.40 -27.58 11.86
C ARG A 213 -7.71 -26.39 11.18
N PHE A 214 -8.53 -25.41 10.81
CA PHE A 214 -8.11 -24.14 10.25
C PHE A 214 -8.48 -23.02 11.22
N SER A 215 -7.49 -22.23 11.66
CA SER A 215 -7.71 -21.07 12.53
C SER A 215 -7.25 -19.80 11.81
N LEU A 216 -8.23 -19.01 11.37
CA LEU A 216 -8.03 -17.73 10.70
C LEU A 216 -7.89 -16.62 11.74
N LEU A 217 -6.82 -15.83 11.63
CA LEU A 217 -6.54 -14.68 12.49
C LEU A 217 -6.47 -13.41 11.65
N ILE A 218 -7.13 -12.35 12.11
CA ILE A 218 -7.12 -11.03 11.47
C ILE A 218 -7.06 -9.96 12.56
N PRO A 219 -6.02 -9.12 12.63
CA PRO A 219 -5.99 -8.01 13.59
C PRO A 219 -7.22 -7.10 13.45
N TYR A 220 -7.88 -6.78 14.56
CA TYR A 220 -9.06 -5.92 14.55
C TYR A 220 -8.78 -4.52 14.02
N GLU A 221 -7.55 -4.01 14.20
CA GLU A 221 -7.09 -2.76 13.59
C GLU A 221 -7.15 -2.75 12.05
N ASN A 222 -7.20 -3.94 11.43
CA ASN A 222 -7.29 -4.11 9.98
C ASN A 222 -8.73 -4.38 9.50
N ILE A 223 -9.72 -4.39 10.39
CA ILE A 223 -11.13 -4.57 10.04
C ILE A 223 -11.86 -3.22 10.05
N TRP A 224 -12.48 -2.86 8.92
CA TRP A 224 -13.33 -1.67 8.88
C TRP A 224 -14.62 -1.85 9.68
N LEU A 225 -14.83 -0.97 10.66
CA LEU A 225 -16.03 -0.94 11.49
C LEU A 225 -16.85 0.33 11.21
N LYS A 226 -18.14 0.16 10.93
CA LYS A 226 -19.09 1.24 10.73
C LYS A 226 -19.64 1.71 12.08
N SER A 227 -19.55 3.01 12.38
CA SER A 227 -20.17 3.57 13.58
C SER A 227 -21.69 3.47 13.53
N ALA A 228 -22.30 3.01 14.62
CA ALA A 228 -23.73 2.81 14.81
C ALA A 228 -24.16 3.24 16.22
N GLY A 229 -24.30 4.55 16.44
CA GLY A 229 -24.65 5.09 17.76
C GLY A 229 -23.50 4.93 18.75
N ASP A 230 -23.72 4.14 19.81
CA ASP A 230 -22.74 3.88 20.88
C ASP A 230 -21.82 2.68 20.59
N SER A 231 -21.87 2.11 19.39
CA SER A 231 -21.02 0.99 18.98
C SER A 231 -20.47 1.11 17.56
N TYR A 232 -19.57 0.20 17.22
CA TYR A 232 -18.92 0.03 15.94
C TYR A 232 -19.22 -1.37 15.41
N GLN A 233 -19.77 -1.46 14.19
CA GLN A 233 -20.32 -2.69 13.65
C GLN A 233 -19.67 -3.09 12.33
N ALA A 234 -19.47 -4.39 12.14
CA ALA A 234 -19.05 -5.00 10.88
C ALA A 234 -19.73 -6.35 10.70
N THR A 235 -19.66 -6.91 9.51
CA THR A 235 -20.07 -8.29 9.29
C THR A 235 -19.07 -8.92 8.33
N LEU A 236 -18.32 -9.90 8.82
CA LEU A 236 -17.35 -10.62 8.02
C LEU A 236 -17.96 -11.93 7.53
N GLU A 237 -17.96 -12.14 6.23
CA GLU A 237 -18.28 -13.41 5.61
C GLU A 237 -16.96 -14.14 5.30
N VAL A 238 -16.73 -15.27 5.95
CA VAL A 238 -15.54 -16.09 5.79
C VAL A 238 -15.92 -17.32 4.99
N THR A 239 -15.25 -17.52 3.87
CA THR A 239 -15.33 -18.71 3.03
C THR A 239 -13.98 -19.41 3.01
N MET A 240 -13.97 -20.72 3.19
CA MET A 240 -12.80 -21.57 3.09
C MET A 240 -13.12 -22.73 2.17
N THR A 241 -12.32 -22.97 1.14
CA THR A 241 -12.45 -24.11 0.23
C THR A 241 -11.16 -24.91 0.23
N VAL A 242 -11.27 -26.23 0.20
CA VAL A 242 -10.13 -27.15 0.09
C VAL A 242 -10.27 -27.92 -1.20
N ALA A 243 -9.23 -27.87 -2.03
CA ALA A 243 -9.10 -28.66 -3.25
C ALA A 243 -8.04 -29.75 -3.08
N GLY A 244 -8.31 -30.92 -3.68
CA GLY A 244 -7.34 -32.01 -3.81
C GLY A 244 -6.25 -31.71 -4.85
N GLU A 245 -5.28 -32.61 -4.98
CA GLU A 245 -4.17 -32.50 -5.94
C GLU A 245 -4.64 -32.47 -7.42
N ASP A 246 -5.80 -33.07 -7.70
CA ASP A 246 -6.46 -33.03 -9.01
C ASP A 246 -7.22 -31.71 -9.27
N GLY A 247 -7.22 -30.78 -8.31
CA GLY A 247 -7.95 -29.52 -8.35
C GLY A 247 -9.44 -29.67 -8.05
N ALA A 248 -9.92 -30.86 -7.70
CA ALA A 248 -11.31 -31.05 -7.32
C ALA A 248 -11.57 -30.49 -5.92
N GLU A 249 -12.62 -29.70 -5.76
CA GLU A 249 -13.06 -29.23 -4.45
C GLU A 249 -13.56 -30.43 -3.62
N VAL A 250 -12.96 -30.63 -2.45
CA VAL A 250 -13.28 -31.73 -1.54
C VAL A 250 -13.99 -31.27 -0.28
N TRP A 251 -13.93 -29.97 0.03
CA TRP A 251 -14.58 -29.38 1.20
C TRP A 251 -14.77 -27.87 1.05
N GLU A 252 -15.88 -27.36 1.56
CA GLU A 252 -16.22 -25.95 1.61
C GLU A 252 -16.79 -25.60 2.99
N PHE A 253 -16.48 -24.40 3.45
CA PHE A 253 -17.04 -23.76 4.62
C PHE A 253 -17.39 -22.31 4.29
N SER A 254 -18.57 -21.87 4.71
CA SER A 254 -18.95 -20.46 4.64
C SER A 254 -19.71 -20.08 5.91
N ARG A 255 -19.31 -18.97 6.55
CA ARG A 255 -19.96 -18.44 7.76
C ARG A 255 -19.87 -16.93 7.83
N SER A 256 -20.96 -16.32 8.31
CA SER A 256 -21.05 -14.89 8.61
C SER A 256 -20.80 -14.61 10.09
N TYR A 257 -19.99 -13.60 10.37
CA TYR A 257 -19.54 -13.17 11.69
C TYR A 257 -19.91 -11.70 11.90
N PRO A 258 -21.05 -11.41 12.53
CA PRO A 258 -21.41 -10.05 12.92
C PRO A 258 -20.51 -9.59 14.07
N LEU A 259 -19.93 -8.39 13.93
CA LEU A 259 -19.12 -7.73 14.93
C LEU A 259 -19.90 -6.52 15.47
N ASP A 260 -19.96 -6.38 16.79
CA ASP A 260 -20.57 -5.24 17.47
C ASP A 260 -19.71 -4.84 18.69
N ILE A 261 -18.96 -3.76 18.53
CA ILE A 261 -17.93 -3.31 19.46
C ILE A 261 -18.40 -2.03 20.14
N PRO A 262 -18.72 -2.04 21.44
CA PRO A 262 -19.08 -0.83 22.17
C PRO A 262 -17.96 0.22 22.10
N ALA A 263 -18.31 1.49 21.92
CA ALA A 263 -17.34 2.58 21.77
C ALA A 263 -16.33 2.66 22.93
N GLY A 264 -16.76 2.36 24.16
CA GLY A 264 -15.90 2.35 25.34
C GLY A 264 -14.84 1.24 25.37
N ARG A 265 -14.97 0.21 24.53
CA ARG A 265 -14.03 -0.91 24.43
C ARG A 265 -13.22 -0.94 23.15
N LEU A 266 -13.49 -0.02 22.21
CA LEU A 266 -12.85 -0.01 20.89
C LEU A 266 -11.33 -0.10 20.99
N LYS A 267 -10.70 0.72 21.85
CA LYS A 267 -9.25 0.73 21.99
C LYS A 267 -8.67 -0.62 22.44
N GLU A 268 -9.35 -1.32 23.35
CA GLU A 268 -8.91 -2.65 23.82
C GLU A 268 -9.05 -3.71 22.74
N VAL A 269 -10.08 -3.59 21.90
CA VAL A 269 -10.39 -4.56 20.85
C VAL A 269 -9.46 -4.39 19.65
N LEU A 270 -9.07 -3.16 19.32
CA LEU A 270 -8.15 -2.89 18.21
C LEU A 270 -6.76 -3.54 18.40
N ASP A 271 -6.34 -3.77 19.66
CA ASP A 271 -5.09 -4.46 19.99
C ASP A 271 -5.20 -6.00 19.96
N GLN A 272 -6.33 -6.57 19.50
CA GLN A 272 -6.61 -8.02 19.47
C GLN A 272 -6.82 -8.51 18.04
N ASP A 273 -6.95 -9.83 17.89
CA ASP A 273 -7.29 -10.48 16.63
C ASP A 273 -8.74 -10.96 16.62
N PHE A 274 -9.40 -10.80 15.48
CA PHE A 274 -10.57 -11.58 15.12
C PHE A 274 -10.14 -13.00 14.77
N GLU A 275 -10.91 -13.98 15.26
CA GLU A 275 -10.64 -15.40 15.06
C GLU A 275 -11.84 -16.12 14.44
N ALA A 276 -11.58 -16.96 13.44
CA ALA A 276 -12.56 -17.87 12.88
C ALA A 276 -11.95 -19.27 12.72
N GLU A 277 -12.62 -20.26 13.31
CA GLU A 277 -12.21 -21.66 13.21
C GLU A 277 -13.14 -22.47 12.31
N ALA A 278 -12.55 -23.40 11.56
CA ALA A 278 -13.27 -24.44 10.84
C ALA A 278 -12.51 -25.77 10.90
N VAL A 279 -13.24 -26.88 10.82
CA VAL A 279 -12.66 -28.24 10.84
C VAL A 279 -13.15 -29.00 9.61
N ALA A 280 -12.20 -29.56 8.86
CA ALA A 280 -12.46 -30.33 7.65
C ALA A 280 -12.08 -31.80 7.86
N PRO A 281 -13.00 -32.75 7.62
CA PRO A 281 -12.66 -34.17 7.52
C PRO A 281 -11.98 -34.44 6.18
N LEU A 282 -10.69 -34.76 6.21
CA LEU A 282 -9.84 -34.86 5.02
C LEU A 282 -8.93 -36.08 5.16
N LYS A 283 -8.89 -36.94 4.15
CA LYS A 283 -8.02 -38.13 4.14
C LYS A 283 -6.54 -37.73 4.03
N PRO A 284 -5.59 -38.63 4.33
CA PRO A 284 -4.18 -38.37 4.06
C PRO A 284 -3.95 -38.02 2.59
N GLY A 285 -3.21 -36.94 2.32
CA GLY A 285 -3.09 -36.39 0.98
C GLY A 285 -2.48 -35.00 0.93
N SER A 286 -2.31 -34.49 -0.29
CA SER A 286 -1.88 -33.11 -0.54
C SER A 286 -3.09 -32.27 -0.97
N TYR A 287 -3.19 -31.07 -0.41
CA TYR A 287 -4.35 -30.20 -0.58
C TYR A 287 -3.92 -28.74 -0.77
N ALA A 288 -4.82 -27.95 -1.37
CA ALA A 288 -4.75 -26.49 -1.41
C ALA A 288 -5.97 -25.91 -0.68
N LEU A 289 -5.73 -25.06 0.31
CA LEU A 289 -6.74 -24.27 0.99
C LEU A 289 -6.83 -22.89 0.32
N SER A 290 -8.03 -22.46 -0.05
CA SER A 290 -8.32 -21.07 -0.41
C SER A 290 -9.23 -20.47 0.65
N VAL A 291 -8.88 -19.29 1.14
CA VAL A 291 -9.65 -18.54 2.15
C VAL A 291 -10.03 -17.21 1.54
N VAL A 292 -11.31 -16.84 1.64
CA VAL A 292 -11.84 -15.54 1.23
C VAL A 292 -12.61 -14.94 2.39
N VAL A 293 -12.29 -13.71 2.76
CA VAL A 293 -12.98 -12.95 3.81
C VAL A 293 -13.56 -11.70 3.17
N THR A 294 -14.87 -11.48 3.31
CA THR A 294 -15.58 -10.32 2.79
C THR A 294 -16.18 -9.53 3.95
N ASN A 295 -15.89 -8.23 4.06
CA ASN A 295 -16.67 -7.36 4.95
C ASN A 295 -17.91 -6.89 4.20
N THR A 296 -19.10 -7.35 4.62
CA THR A 296 -20.34 -7.06 3.90
C THR A 296 -20.80 -5.61 4.04
N ASN A 297 -20.22 -4.84 4.97
CA ASN A 297 -20.59 -3.44 5.16
C ASN A 297 -20.07 -2.52 4.04
N ASP A 298 -18.91 -2.81 3.46
CA ASP A 298 -18.30 -2.04 2.37
C ASP A 298 -18.00 -2.88 1.11
N GLY A 299 -18.13 -4.22 1.20
CA GLY A 299 -17.81 -5.15 0.13
C GLY A 299 -16.31 -5.42 -0.03
N SER A 300 -15.47 -4.96 0.90
CA SER A 300 -14.02 -5.22 0.89
C SER A 300 -13.73 -6.71 1.07
N LYS A 301 -12.65 -7.20 0.44
CA LYS A 301 -12.27 -8.62 0.46
C LYS A 301 -10.78 -8.82 0.72
N ALA A 302 -10.45 -9.90 1.41
CA ALA A 302 -9.12 -10.47 1.46
C ALA A 302 -9.17 -11.94 1.02
N ALA A 303 -8.10 -12.40 0.38
CA ALA A 303 -7.97 -13.79 0.01
C ALA A 303 -6.56 -14.31 0.32
N LEU A 304 -6.45 -15.60 0.60
CA LEU A 304 -5.19 -16.31 0.83
C LEU A 304 -5.31 -17.72 0.27
N GLU A 305 -4.23 -18.21 -0.34
CA GLU A 305 -4.10 -19.62 -0.69
C GLU A 305 -2.91 -20.26 0.03
N ARG A 306 -3.07 -21.50 0.48
CA ARG A 306 -2.00 -22.24 1.16
C ARG A 306 -2.09 -23.73 0.85
N ALA A 307 -0.98 -24.28 0.36
CA ALA A 307 -0.82 -25.72 0.24
C ALA A 307 -0.51 -26.36 1.60
N PHE A 308 -1.07 -27.53 1.86
CA PHE A 308 -0.81 -28.31 3.08
C PHE A 308 -0.92 -29.82 2.82
N LYS A 309 -0.47 -30.61 3.78
CA LYS A 309 -0.52 -32.08 3.74
C LYS A 309 -1.06 -32.62 5.05
N ILE A 310 -1.83 -33.69 4.95
CA ILE A 310 -2.32 -34.52 6.05
C ILE A 310 -1.64 -35.88 5.97
#